data_AF-A0A382MPV1-F1
#
_entry.id   AF-A0A382MPV1-F1
#
_cell.length_a   1.000
_cell.length_b   1.000
_cell.length_c   1.000
_cell.angle_alpha   90.00
_cell.angle_beta   90.00
_cell.angle_gamma   90.00
#
_symmetry.space_group_name_H-M   'P 1'
#
loop_
_entity.id
_entity.type
_entity.pdbx_description
1 polymer ?
#
loop_
_entity_poly.entity_id
_entity_poly.type
_entity_poly.pdbx_seq_one_letter_code
_entity_poly.pdbx_strand_id
1 'polypeptide(L)' 'MNKPLESLSENFNLDKDEIWRKCLLFIKERIQEQAFQTWFYDISAISLDNESITLQVPNQFHYE' A
#
# COMPACT_ATOMS: atom_id res chain seq x y z
N MET A 1 4.46 41.99 -1.95
CA MET A 1 4.69 41.36 -3.28
C MET A 1 5.66 40.20 -3.09
N ASN A 2 5.28 39.05 -3.65
CA ASN A 2 6.08 37.87 -3.94
C ASN A 2 6.64 37.07 -2.74
N LYS A 3 5.81 36.16 -2.20
CA LYS A 3 6.35 34.88 -1.71
C LYS A 3 6.92 34.16 -2.93
N PRO A 4 8.17 33.69 -2.92
CA PRO A 4 8.62 32.75 -3.94
C PRO A 4 7.76 31.50 -3.79
N LEU A 5 7.22 31.05 -4.92
CA LEU A 5 6.72 29.70 -5.09
C LEU A 5 7.93 28.77 -5.04
N GLU A 6 8.52 28.61 -3.85
CA GLU A 6 9.36 27.45 -3.58
C GLU A 6 8.43 26.24 -3.63
N SER A 7 8.63 25.51 -4.71
CA SER A 7 7.98 24.28 -5.11
C SER A 7 7.54 23.42 -3.94
N LEU A 8 6.29 22.98 -3.97
CA LEU A 8 5.79 21.82 -3.22
C LEU A 8 6.51 20.55 -3.72
N SER A 9 7.81 20.45 -3.45
CA SER A 9 8.46 19.16 -3.31
C SER A 9 8.50 18.90 -1.81
N GLU A 10 7.34 18.65 -1.21
CA GLU A 10 7.31 17.81 -0.02
C GLU A 10 8.01 16.52 -0.46
N ASN A 11 9.21 16.31 0.07
CA ASN A 11 9.90 15.04 -0.09
C ASN A 11 9.05 14.00 0.64
N PHE A 12 8.03 13.47 -0.06
CA PHE A 12 7.34 12.28 0.35
C PHE A 12 8.39 11.18 0.29
N ASN A 13 9.00 10.90 1.43
CA ASN A 13 9.74 9.67 1.61
C ASN A 13 8.67 8.58 1.58
N LEU A 14 8.41 8.10 0.37
CA LEU A 14 7.37 7.14 0.07
C LEU A 14 7.84 5.78 0.61
N ASP A 15 7.52 5.53 1.86
CA ASP A 15 7.77 4.24 2.48
C ASP A 15 6.77 3.22 1.93
N LYS A 16 7.28 2.09 1.40
CA LYS A 16 6.46 1.05 0.79
C LYS A 16 5.43 0.49 1.78
N ASP A 17 5.78 0.39 3.06
CA ASP A 17 4.94 -0.18 4.10
C ASP A 17 3.87 0.83 4.52
N GLU A 18 4.20 2.13 4.59
CA GLU A 18 3.24 3.22 4.79
C GLU A 18 2.18 3.25 3.68
N ILE A 19 2.58 3.17 2.41
CA ILE A 19 1.67 3.17 1.26
C ILE A 19 0.76 1.93 1.32
N TRP A 20 1.36 0.75 1.48
CA TRP A 20 0.59 -0.48 1.51
C TRP A 20 -0.37 -0.52 2.71
N ARG A 21 0.03 -0.03 3.88
CA ARG A 21 -0.84 0.12 5.05
C ARG A 21 -2.05 1.00 4.74
N LYS A 22 -1.87 2.12 4.02
CA LYS A 22 -2.98 2.98 3.60
C LYS A 22 -3.93 2.26 2.63
N CYS A 23 -3.39 1.48 1.69
CA CYS A 23 -4.18 0.63 0.80
C CYS A 23 -4.97 -0.43 1.58
N LEU A 24 -4.33 -1.14 2.52
CA LEU A 24 -4.98 -2.14 3.37
C LEU A 24 -6.14 -1.54 4.17
N LEU A 25 -5.96 -0.35 4.77
CA LEU A 25 -7.04 0.35 5.46
C LEU A 25 -8.20 0.69 4.51
N PHE A 26 -7.89 1.25 3.34
CA PHE A 26 -8.89 1.59 2.34
C PHE A 26 -9.71 0.36 1.88
N ILE A 27 -9.06 -0.79 1.69
CA ILE A 27 -9.71 -2.05 1.32
C ILE A 27 -10.56 -2.58 2.48
N LYS A 28 -10.01 -2.61 3.70
CA LYS A 28 -10.68 -3.12 4.91
C LYS A 28 -12.02 -2.42 5.18
N GLU A 29 -12.11 -1.13 4.90
CA GLU A 29 -13.34 -0.34 5.07
C GLU A 29 -14.43 -0.69 4.05
N ARG A 30 -14.11 -1.39 2.96
CA ARG A 30 -15.00 -1.62 1.80
C ARG A 30 -15.46 -3.06 1.63
N ILE A 31 -14.86 -4.00 2.35
CA ILE A 31 -15.18 -5.42 2.26
C ILE A 31 -15.48 -6.00 3.65
N GLN A 32 -16.10 -7.17 3.69
CA GLN A 32 -16.35 -7.87 4.94
C GLN A 32 -15.04 -8.27 5.62
N GLU A 33 -15.00 -8.23 6.94
CA GLU A 33 -13.81 -8.55 7.73
C GLU A 33 -13.23 -9.93 7.36
N GLN A 34 -14.08 -10.94 7.19
CA GLN A 34 -13.65 -12.28 6.79
C GLN A 34 -12.95 -12.29 5.43
N ALA A 35 -13.48 -11.57 4.43
CA ALA A 35 -12.85 -11.48 3.12
C ALA A 35 -11.50 -10.75 3.19
N PHE A 36 -11.40 -9.70 4.00
CA PHE A 36 -10.13 -9.02 4.24
C PHE A 36 -9.08 -9.95 4.86
N GLN A 37 -9.49 -10.70 5.89
CA GLN A 37 -8.61 -11.64 6.60
C GLN A 37 -8.10 -12.74 5.67
N THR A 38 -8.96 -13.30 4.82
CA THR A 38 -8.58 -14.36 3.89
C THR A 38 -7.65 -13.87 2.77
N TRP A 39 -7.91 -12.70 2.19
CA TRP A 39 -7.24 -12.30 0.95
C TRP A 39 -6.09 -11.30 1.13
N PHE A 40 -6.08 -10.50 2.22
CA PHE A 40 -5.19 -9.34 2.32
C PHE A 40 -4.36 -9.28 3.58
N TYR A 41 -4.78 -9.93 4.67
CA TYR A 41 -4.17 -9.78 6.00
C TYR A 41 -2.66 -10.09 6.02
N ASP A 42 -2.23 -11.07 5.25
CA ASP A 42 -0.85 -11.57 5.27
C ASP A 42 -0.07 -11.19 4.00
N ILE A 43 -0.57 -10.21 3.23
CA ILE A 43 0.15 -9.62 2.09
C ILE A 43 1.05 -8.48 2.59
N SER A 44 2.32 -8.50 2.17
CA SER A 44 3.30 -7.46 2.51
C SER A 44 3.87 -6.78 1.27
N ALA A 45 4.31 -5.52 1.41
CA ALA A 45 5.03 -4.82 0.35
C ALA A 45 6.52 -5.17 0.39
N ILE A 46 7.10 -5.57 -0.74
CA ILE A 46 8.52 -5.96 -0.81
C ILE A 46 9.38 -4.96 -1.58
N SER A 47 8.80 -4.21 -2.52
CA SER A 47 9.49 -3.11 -3.19
C SER A 47 8.50 -2.04 -3.61
N LEU A 48 9.01 -0.81 -3.74
CA LEU A 48 8.31 0.31 -4.33
C LEU A 48 9.25 0.94 -5.36
N ASP A 49 8.75 1.15 -6.56
CA ASP A 49 9.38 1.97 -7.58
C ASP A 49 8.48 3.17 -7.91
N ASN A 50 8.88 3.99 -8.89
CA ASN A 50 8.18 5.24 -9.19
C ASN A 50 6.73 5.05 -9.66
N GLU A 51 6.37 3.88 -10.20
CA GLU A 51 5.08 3.63 -10.83
C GLU A 51 4.36 2.42 -10.24
N SER A 52 5.04 1.59 -9.47
CA SER A 52 4.53 0.30 -9.03
C SER A 52 4.96 -0.08 -7.62
N ILE A 53 4.10 -0.85 -6.96
CA ILE A 53 4.39 -1.51 -5.68
C ILE A 53 4.36 -3.02 -5.91
N THR A 54 5.44 -3.69 -5.53
CA THR A 54 5.52 -5.15 -5.59
C THR A 54 5.06 -5.71 -4.25
N LEU A 55 4.08 -6.60 -4.29
CA LEU A 55 3.50 -7.25 -3.13
C LEU A 55 3.93 -8.71 -3.07
N GLN A 56 4.31 -9.18 -1.88
CA GLN A 56 4.45 -10.59 -1.58
C GLN A 56 3.13 -11.12 -1.08
N VAL A 57 2.57 -12.06 -1.83
CA VAL A 57 1.40 -12.82 -1.43
C VAL A 57 1.89 -14.08 -0.69
N PRO A 58 1.35 -14.38 0.51
CA PRO A 58 1.65 -15.62 1.19
C PRO A 58 1.09 -16.73 0.31
N ASN A 59 1.97 -17.57 -0.21
CA ASN A 59 1.57 -18.63 -1.12
C ASN A 59 0.66 -19.62 -0.37
N GLN A 60 -0.65 -19.43 -0.49
CA GLN A 60 -1.69 -20.35 -0.05
C GLN A 60 -2.37 -21.01 -1.25
N PHE A 61 -1.61 -21.42 -2.29
CA PHE A 61 -2.15 -22.36 -3.27
C PHE A 61 -2.50 -23.67 -2.52
N HIS A 62 -3.67 -23.72 -1.89
CA HIS A 62 -4.43 -24.95 -1.70
C HIS A 62 -4.79 -25.40 -3.11
N TYR A 63 -4.01 -26.33 -3.65
CA TYR A 63 -4.50 -27.19 -4.71
C TYR A 63 -5.58 -28.08 -4.08
N GLU A 64 -6.80 -28.06 -4.63
CA GLU A 64 -7.82 -29.09 -4.39
C GLU A 64 -7.37 -30.44 -4.98
#